data_AF-A0A0K8VSN8-F1
#
_entry.id   AF-A0A0K8VSN8-F1
#
_cell.length_a   1.000
_cell.length_b   1.000
_cell.length_c   1.000
_cell.angle_alpha   90.00
_cell.angle_beta   90.00
_cell.angle_gamma   90.00
#
_symmetry.space_group_name_H-M   'P 1'
#
loop_
_entity.id
_entity.type
_entity.pdbx_description
1 polymer ?
#
loop_
_entity_poly.entity_id
_entity_poly.type
_entity_poly.pdbx_seq_one_letter_code
_entity_poly.pdbx_strand_id
1 'polypeptide(L)'
;MLPETVTFSITLLVYGSILLLLIYYVLTLADLESDYLNAQECCSRLNFWVIPKFGIHALLCILLLCGGHWIMLLLNMPMAIWLGYELQRQPRDSLGVYDPIDIHSRGLLKVHLRNCMIYLGYYFVMFFVAMYCLISSLIKGDPIKRHEEGEFITEF
;
A
#
# COMPACT_ATOMS: atom_id res chain seq x y z
N MET A 1 6.57 -15.56 17.41
CA MET A 1 5.86 -15.22 16.17
C MET A 1 4.54 -14.59 16.57
N LEU A 2 4.17 -13.43 16.01
CA LEU A 2 2.89 -12.79 16.34
C LEU A 2 1.72 -13.71 15.89
N PRO A 3 0.59 -13.73 16.59
CA PRO A 3 -0.60 -14.44 16.12
C PRO A 3 -0.98 -13.97 14.72
N GLU A 4 -1.38 -14.90 13.84
CA GLU A 4 -1.74 -14.58 12.45
C GLU A 4 -2.77 -13.44 12.36
N THR A 5 -3.75 -13.46 13.27
CA THR A 5 -4.80 -12.43 13.36
C THR A 5 -4.22 -11.05 13.64
N VAL A 6 -3.21 -10.95 14.49
CA VAL A 6 -2.53 -9.68 14.81
C VAL A 6 -1.72 -9.20 13.61
N THR A 7 -1.01 -10.10 12.93
CA THR A 7 -0.24 -9.78 11.72
C THR A 7 -1.14 -9.24 10.60
N PHE A 8 -2.28 -9.88 10.35
CA PHE A 8 -3.24 -9.41 9.34
C PHE A 8 -3.94 -8.11 9.76
N SER A 9 -4.20 -7.90 11.06
CA SER A 9 -4.76 -6.65 11.57
C SER A 9 -3.79 -5.48 11.35
N ILE A 10 -2.50 -5.66 11.67
CA ILE A 10 -1.46 -4.66 11.40
C ILE A 10 -1.34 -4.40 9.90
N THR A 11 -1.36 -5.45 9.09
CA THR A 11 -1.30 -5.35 7.62
C THR A 11 -2.45 -4.51 7.06
N LEU A 12 -3.68 -4.74 7.53
CA LEU A 12 -4.85 -3.97 7.15
C LEU A 12 -4.71 -2.48 7.51
N LEU A 13 -4.27 -2.17 8.74
CA LEU A 13 -4.07 -0.78 9.20
C LEU A 13 -3.00 -0.06 8.38
N VAL A 14 -1.92 -0.76 8.03
CA VAL A 14 -0.86 -0.24 7.17
C VAL A 14 -1.39 0.08 5.78
N TYR A 15 -2.13 -0.83 5.14
CA TYR A 15 -2.74 -0.55 3.83
C TYR A 15 -3.73 0.61 3.90
N GLY A 16 -4.55 0.71 4.96
CA GLY A 16 -5.44 1.84 5.17
C GLY A 16 -4.67 3.17 5.28
N SER A 17 -3.57 3.19 6.03
CA SER A 17 -2.74 4.39 6.20
C SER A 17 -2.06 4.81 4.89
N ILE A 18 -1.55 3.85 4.11
CA ILE A 18 -0.97 4.13 2.78
C ILE A 18 -2.04 4.66 1.82
N LEU A 19 -3.26 4.12 1.85
CA LEU A 19 -4.37 4.61 1.03
C LEU A 19 -4.73 6.05 1.35
N LEU A 20 -4.86 6.40 2.64
CA LEU A 20 -5.11 7.78 3.06
C LEU A 20 -3.99 8.71 2.58
N LEU A 21 -2.73 8.27 2.67
CA LEU A 21 -1.60 9.04 2.19
C LEU A 21 -1.61 9.21 0.67
N LEU A 22 -2.00 8.18 -0.09
CA LEU A 22 -2.13 8.27 -1.55
C LEU A 22 -3.27 9.20 -1.97
N ILE A 23 -4.38 9.21 -1.24
CA ILE A 23 -5.46 10.20 -1.45
C ILE A 23 -4.92 11.61 -1.20
N TYR A 24 -4.19 11.83 -0.11
CA TYR A 24 -3.53 13.12 0.15
C TYR A 24 -2.59 13.54 -1.00
N TYR A 25 -1.86 12.59 -1.60
CA TYR A 25 -0.98 12.87 -2.74
C TYR A 25 -1.76 13.28 -3.98
N VAL A 26 -2.84 12.56 -4.31
CA VAL A 26 -3.70 12.90 -5.44
C VAL A 26 -4.32 14.28 -5.26
N LEU A 27 -4.82 14.59 -4.06
CA LEU A 27 -5.39 15.91 -3.76
C LEU A 27 -4.36 17.02 -3.90
N THR A 28 -3.18 16.86 -3.29
CA THR A 28 -2.10 17.88 -3.35
C THR A 28 -1.64 18.11 -4.79
N LEU A 29 -1.57 17.05 -5.62
CA LEU A 29 -1.23 17.17 -7.03
C LEU A 29 -2.36 17.78 -7.87
N ALA A 30 -3.63 17.55 -7.52
CA ALA A 30 -4.77 18.18 -8.18
C ALA A 30 -4.88 19.68 -7.84
N ASP A 31 -4.57 20.07 -6.60
CA ASP A 31 -4.44 21.47 -6.18
C ASP A 31 -3.33 22.17 -6.97
N LEU A 32 -2.22 21.47 -7.22
CA LEU A 32 -1.15 21.97 -8.07
C LEU A 32 -1.56 22.06 -9.56
N GLU A 33 -2.29 21.09 -10.10
CA GLU A 33 -2.78 21.13 -11.50
C GLU A 33 -3.75 22.30 -11.74
N SER A 34 -4.50 22.67 -10.69
CA SER A 34 -5.44 23.78 -10.71
C SER A 34 -4.79 25.14 -10.37
N ASP A 35 -3.45 25.20 -10.31
CA ASP A 35 -2.65 26.38 -9.96
C ASP A 35 -2.99 27.00 -8.58
N TYR A 36 -3.54 26.22 -7.63
CA TYR A 36 -3.85 26.68 -6.26
C TYR A 36 -2.64 26.68 -5.31
N LEU A 37 -1.64 25.83 -5.58
CA LEU A 37 -0.46 25.63 -4.73
C LEU A 37 0.84 25.90 -5.50
N ASN A 38 1.87 26.42 -4.83
CA ASN A 38 3.19 26.58 -5.46
C ASN A 38 3.89 25.21 -5.60
N ALA A 39 4.58 24.99 -6.72
CA ALA A 39 5.29 23.73 -7.00
C ALA A 39 6.31 23.39 -5.89
N GLN A 40 7.02 24.38 -5.36
CA GLN A 40 8.02 24.18 -4.30
C GLN A 40 7.38 23.72 -2.98
N GLU A 41 6.22 24.29 -2.62
CA GLU A 41 5.49 23.91 -1.40
C GLU A 41 4.89 22.51 -1.54
N CYS A 42 4.32 22.19 -2.70
CA CYS A 42 3.86 20.85 -3.04
C CYS A 42 4.98 19.82 -2.93
N CYS A 43 6.14 20.06 -3.55
CA CYS A 43 7.28 19.14 -3.52
C CYS A 43 7.80 18.90 -2.09
N SER A 44 7.91 19.95 -1.28
CA SER A 44 8.35 19.83 0.12
C SER A 44 7.38 18.97 0.94
N ARG A 45 6.07 19.17 0.77
CA ARG A 45 5.05 18.38 1.47
C ARG A 45 5.08 16.93 1.01
N LEU A 46 5.17 16.69 -0.29
CA LEU A 46 5.15 15.33 -0.85
C LEU A 46 6.42 14.55 -0.47
N ASN A 47 7.59 15.18 -0.55
CA ASN A 47 8.87 14.56 -0.23
C ASN A 47 9.00 14.16 1.25
N PHE A 48 8.41 14.95 2.16
CA PHE A 48 8.37 14.60 3.59
C PHE A 48 7.69 13.24 3.84
N TRP A 49 6.63 12.95 3.08
CA TRP A 49 5.84 11.73 3.23
C TRP A 49 6.36 10.53 2.42
N VAL A 50 7.28 10.76 1.47
CA VAL A 50 7.91 9.70 0.68
C VAL A 50 8.64 8.73 1.61
N ILE A 51 9.50 9.20 2.50
CA ILE A 51 10.30 8.32 3.37
C ILE A 51 9.38 7.45 4.26
N PRO A 52 8.38 8.00 4.98
CA PRO A 52 7.41 7.21 5.72
C PRO A 52 6.69 6.16 4.89
N LYS A 53 6.24 6.50 3.67
CA LYS A 53 5.52 5.57 2.78
C LYS A 53 6.37 4.34 2.46
N PHE A 54 7.62 4.56 2.06
CA PHE A 54 8.54 3.48 1.69
C PHE A 54 8.94 2.66 2.92
N GLY A 55 9.22 3.32 4.05
CA GLY A 55 9.59 2.65 5.29
C GLY A 55 8.49 1.73 5.81
N ILE A 56 7.24 2.20 5.80
CA ILE A 56 6.08 1.40 6.24
C ILE A 56 5.84 0.21 5.31
N HIS A 57 5.95 0.39 3.98
CA HIS A 57 5.77 -0.71 3.04
C HIS A 57 6.90 -1.76 3.15
N ALA A 58 8.15 -1.33 3.33
CA ALA A 58 9.28 -2.24 3.56
C ALA A 58 9.11 -3.02 4.87
N LEU A 59 8.68 -2.35 5.95
CA LEU A 59 8.39 -2.99 7.23
C LEU A 59 7.27 -4.02 7.09
N LEU A 60 6.24 -3.74 6.28
CA LEU A 60 5.17 -4.69 5.99
C LEU A 60 5.70 -5.95 5.29
N CYS A 61 6.56 -5.80 4.28
CA CYS A 61 7.19 -6.93 3.60
C CYS A 61 8.03 -7.78 4.56
N ILE A 62 8.78 -7.16 5.47
CA ILE A 62 9.55 -7.86 6.50
C ILE A 62 8.63 -8.61 7.46
N LEU A 63 7.54 -7.97 7.91
CA LEU A 63 6.54 -8.57 8.79
C LEU A 63 5.91 -9.82 8.15
N LEU A 64 5.53 -9.74 6.87
CA LEU A 64 4.95 -10.86 6.11
C LEU A 64 5.97 -11.98 5.89
N LEU A 65 7.25 -11.64 5.67
CA LEU A 65 8.33 -12.60 5.55
C LEU A 65 8.56 -13.36 6.88
N CYS A 66 8.60 -12.65 8.00
CA CYS A 66 8.70 -13.26 9.33
C CYS A 66 7.47 -14.09 9.71
N GLY A 67 6.29 -13.74 9.18
CA GLY A 67 5.05 -14.51 9.33
C GLY A 67 4.95 -15.75 8.43
N GLY A 68 5.89 -15.95 7.49
CA GLY A 68 5.87 -17.09 6.56
C GLY A 68 4.73 -17.04 5.54
N HIS A 69 4.12 -15.87 5.32
CA HIS A 69 2.99 -15.70 4.39
C HIS A 69 3.48 -15.42 2.96
N TRP A 70 4.03 -16.45 2.32
CA TRP A 70 4.66 -16.36 0.99
C TRP A 70 3.74 -15.83 -0.12
N ILE A 71 2.46 -16.17 -0.11
CA ILE A 71 1.49 -15.73 -1.13
C ILE A 71 1.29 -14.20 -1.04
N MET A 72 1.12 -13.68 0.18
CA MET A 72 0.98 -12.24 0.40
C MET A 72 2.27 -11.49 0.04
N LEU A 73 3.42 -12.07 0.36
CA LEU A 73 4.69 -11.50 -0.05
C LEU A 73 4.80 -11.42 -1.58
N LEU A 74 4.44 -12.48 -2.29
CA LEU A 74 4.47 -12.52 -3.77
C LEU A 74 3.54 -11.48 -4.38
N LEU A 75 2.36 -11.25 -3.80
CA LEU A 75 1.46 -10.18 -4.24
C LEU A 75 2.07 -8.78 -4.04
N ASN A 76 2.89 -8.58 -3.00
CA ASN A 76 3.61 -7.32 -2.73
C ASN A 76 4.91 -7.15 -3.54
N MET A 77 5.45 -8.21 -4.12
CA MET A 77 6.72 -8.17 -4.87
C MET A 77 6.73 -7.18 -6.03
N PRO A 78 5.70 -7.08 -6.90
CA PRO A 78 5.68 -6.09 -7.99
C PRO A 78 5.82 -4.66 -7.46
N MET A 79 5.16 -4.35 -6.36
CA MET A 79 5.22 -3.02 -5.74
C MET A 79 6.57 -2.77 -5.09
N ALA A 80 7.13 -3.78 -4.39
CA ALA A 80 8.45 -3.68 -3.78
C ALA A 80 9.57 -3.48 -4.81
N ILE A 81 9.51 -4.21 -5.95
CA ILE A 81 10.44 -4.05 -7.07
C ILE A 81 10.32 -2.65 -7.66
N TRP A 82 9.08 -2.19 -7.87
CA TRP A 82 8.84 -0.88 -8.43
C TRP A 82 9.36 0.25 -7.52
N LEU A 83 9.07 0.19 -6.21
CA LEU A 83 9.62 1.11 -5.21
C LEU A 83 11.15 1.09 -5.20
N GLY A 84 11.75 -0.11 -5.24
CA GLY A 84 13.20 -0.26 -5.28
C GLY A 84 13.82 0.36 -6.53
N TYR A 85 13.18 0.17 -7.69
CA TYR A 85 13.59 0.79 -8.95
C TYR A 85 13.49 2.32 -8.90
N GLU A 86 12.39 2.85 -8.35
CA GLU A 86 12.16 4.29 -8.21
C GLU A 86 13.22 4.92 -7.27
N LEU A 87 13.57 4.24 -6.17
CA LEU A 87 14.62 4.70 -5.25
C LEU A 87 16.02 4.66 -5.87
N GLN A 88 16.33 3.66 -6.70
CA GLN A 88 17.62 3.54 -7.38
C GLN A 88 17.80 4.55 -8.52
N ARG A 89 16.71 4.88 -9.22
CA ARG A 89 16.74 5.80 -10.35
C ARG A 89 16.81 7.27 -9.92
N GLN A 90 16.58 7.55 -8.64
CA GLN A 90 16.72 8.87 -8.03
C GLN A 90 18.16 9.39 -8.15
N PRO A 91 18.40 10.52 -8.83
CA PRO A 91 19.69 11.19 -8.81
C PRO A 91 20.02 11.64 -7.38
N ARG A 92 21.24 11.34 -6.90
CA ARG A 92 21.70 11.70 -5.54
C ARG A 92 21.78 13.20 -5.27
N ASP A 93 21.68 14.02 -6.32
CA ASP A 93 21.82 15.48 -6.28
C ASP A 93 20.46 16.22 -6.39
N SER A 94 19.34 15.49 -6.43
CA SER A 94 18.00 16.07 -6.50
C SER A 94 17.43 16.33 -5.10
N LEU A 95 16.65 17.41 -4.95
CA LEU A 95 16.03 17.87 -3.71
C LEU A 95 14.97 16.91 -3.12
N GLY A 96 14.67 15.79 -3.80
CA GLY A 96 13.68 14.81 -3.39
C GLY A 96 13.20 13.94 -4.56
N VAL A 97 12.23 13.05 -4.32
CA VAL A 97 11.58 12.28 -5.42
C VAL A 97 10.78 13.21 -6.34
N TYR A 98 10.41 14.37 -5.81
CA TYR A 98 9.65 15.39 -6.48
C TYR A 98 10.50 16.66 -6.56
N ASP A 99 10.97 16.99 -7.76
CA ASP A 99 11.72 18.21 -8.03
C ASP A 99 10.78 19.31 -8.55
N PRO A 100 10.80 20.54 -7.97
CA PRO A 100 9.96 21.65 -8.43
C PRO A 100 10.21 22.05 -9.90
N ILE A 101 11.41 21.81 -10.43
CA ILE A 101 11.73 22.12 -11.84
C ILE A 101 11.03 21.13 -12.78
N ASP A 102 11.01 19.84 -12.41
CA ASP A 102 10.38 18.78 -13.21
C ASP A 102 8.84 18.83 -13.16
N ILE A 103 8.29 19.19 -12.01
CA ILE A 103 6.83 19.23 -11.78
C ILE A 103 6.12 20.36 -12.54
N HIS A 104 6.81 21.46 -12.85
CA HIS A 104 6.21 22.57 -13.63
C HIS A 104 5.92 22.15 -15.09
N SER A 105 6.62 21.13 -15.60
CA SER A 105 6.30 20.57 -16.91
C SER A 105 4.96 19.83 -16.83
N ARG A 106 3.88 20.44 -17.37
CA ARG A 106 2.50 19.89 -17.35
C ARG A 106 2.41 18.42 -17.83
N GLY A 107 3.33 17.97 -18.68
CA GLY A 107 3.43 16.57 -19.11
C GLY A 107 3.88 15.61 -18.00
N LEU A 108 4.88 15.97 -17.19
CA LEU A 108 5.38 15.16 -16.08
C LEU A 108 4.40 15.12 -14.91
N LEU A 109 3.73 16.23 -14.60
CA LEU A 109 2.68 16.27 -13.56
C LEU A 109 1.59 15.21 -13.80
N LYS A 110 1.09 15.11 -15.04
CA LYS A 110 0.10 14.09 -15.43
C LYS A 110 0.64 12.66 -15.32
N VAL A 111 1.94 12.46 -15.58
CA VAL A 111 2.58 11.15 -15.38
C VAL A 111 2.65 10.79 -13.89
N HIS A 112 3.03 11.74 -13.02
CA HIS A 112 3.06 11.52 -11.57
C HIS A 112 1.67 11.24 -11.00
N LEU A 113 0.65 12.01 -11.43
CA LEU A 113 -0.75 11.76 -11.09
C LEU A 113 -1.20 10.37 -11.54
N ARG A 114 -0.91 9.99 -12.79
CA ARG A 114 -1.24 8.65 -13.31
C ARG A 114 -0.58 7.54 -12.50
N ASN A 115 0.71 7.68 -12.17
CA ASN A 115 1.42 6.70 -11.34
C ASN A 115 0.80 6.61 -9.94
N CYS A 116 0.44 7.75 -9.34
CA CYS A 116 -0.22 7.80 -8.04
C CYS A 116 -1.60 7.11 -8.08
N MET A 117 -2.37 7.30 -9.15
CA MET A 117 -3.66 6.62 -9.37
C MET A 117 -3.49 5.10 -9.53
N ILE A 118 -2.45 4.65 -10.22
CA ILE A 118 -2.13 3.22 -10.34
C ILE A 118 -1.80 2.64 -8.96
N TYR A 119 -0.96 3.32 -8.17
CA TYR A 119 -0.67 2.87 -6.80
C TYR A 119 -1.93 2.83 -5.94
N LEU A 120 -2.79 3.85 -6.03
CA LEU A 120 -4.04 3.90 -5.29
C LEU A 120 -4.90 2.67 -5.61
N GLY A 121 -5.08 2.35 -6.89
CA GLY A 121 -5.81 1.15 -7.32
C GLY A 121 -5.19 -0.15 -6.80
N TYR A 122 -3.86 -0.27 -6.88
CA TYR A 122 -3.15 -1.44 -6.37
C TYR A 122 -3.33 -1.63 -4.85
N TYR A 123 -3.06 -0.60 -4.05
CA TYR A 123 -3.22 -0.67 -2.60
C TYR A 123 -4.68 -0.85 -2.17
N PHE A 124 -5.62 -0.38 -2.98
CA PHE A 124 -7.04 -0.59 -2.74
C PHE A 124 -7.43 -2.05 -2.91
N VAL A 125 -6.95 -2.71 -3.97
CA VAL A 125 -7.14 -4.16 -4.14
C VAL A 125 -6.47 -4.93 -3.00
N MET A 126 -5.23 -4.59 -2.67
CA MET A 126 -4.49 -5.25 -1.57
C MET A 126 -5.17 -5.09 -0.21
N PHE A 127 -5.85 -3.97 0.03
CA PHE A 127 -6.64 -3.74 1.24
C PHE A 127 -7.78 -4.78 1.37
N PHE A 128 -8.53 -5.06 0.29
CA PHE A 128 -9.58 -6.09 0.32
C PHE A 128 -9.01 -7.50 0.50
N VAL A 129 -7.88 -7.80 -0.13
CA VAL A 129 -7.20 -9.10 0.07
C VAL A 129 -6.75 -9.25 1.53
N ALA A 130 -6.19 -8.19 2.13
CA ALA A 130 -5.82 -8.19 3.54
C ALA A 130 -7.03 -8.36 4.48
N MET A 131 -8.15 -7.71 4.16
CA MET A 131 -9.41 -7.88 4.88
C MET A 131 -9.91 -9.34 4.82
N TYR A 132 -9.87 -9.96 3.63
CA TYR A 132 -10.23 -11.37 3.47
C TYR A 132 -9.33 -12.29 4.32
N CYS A 133 -8.01 -12.08 4.31
CA CYS A 133 -7.07 -12.85 5.12
C CYS A 133 -7.31 -12.68 6.62
N LEU A 134 -7.63 -11.46 7.07
CA LEU A 134 -7.97 -11.19 8.47
C LEU A 134 -9.23 -11.96 8.88
N ILE A 135 -10.31 -11.89 8.10
CA ILE A 135 -11.56 -12.60 8.40
C ILE A 135 -11.33 -14.11 8.42
N SER A 136 -10.59 -14.65 7.45
CA SER A 136 -10.25 -16.08 7.41
C SER A 136 -9.44 -16.52 8.64
N SER A 137 -8.51 -15.69 9.10
CA SER A 137 -7.73 -15.95 10.32
C SER A 137 -8.60 -15.87 11.58
N LEU A 138 -9.55 -14.94 11.64
CA LEU A 138 -10.47 -14.80 12.77
C LEU A 138 -11.40 -16.01 12.88
N ILE A 139 -11.99 -16.46 11.77
CA ILE A 139 -12.85 -17.65 11.73
C ILE A 139 -12.09 -18.92 12.15
N LYS A 140 -10.80 -19.04 11.78
CA LYS A 140 -9.96 -20.16 12.23
C LYS A 140 -9.62 -20.10 13.71
N GLY A 141 -9.56 -18.89 14.28
CA GLY A 141 -9.29 -18.65 15.70
C GLY A 141 -10.48 -18.95 16.61
N ASP A 142 -11.71 -18.89 16.08
CA ASP A 142 -12.92 -19.28 16.80
C ASP A 142 -13.16 -20.80 16.66
N PRO A 143 -13.11 -21.58 17.76
CA PRO A 143 -13.41 -23.01 17.75
C PRO A 143 -14.93 -23.23 17.70
N ILE A 144 -15.65 -22.56 16.79
CA ILE A 144 -17.03 -22.94 16.49
C ILE A 144 -16.93 -24.31 15.82
N LYS A 145 -17.12 -25.35 16.65
CA LYS A 145 -17.31 -26.73 16.23
C LYS A 145 -18.43 -26.78 15.19
N ARG A 146 -18.07 -26.64 13.92
CA ARG A 146 -18.95 -27.00 12.81
C ARG A 146 -18.77 -28.48 12.48
N HIS A 147 -18.88 -29.32 13.50
CA HIS A 147 -19.40 -30.66 13.28
C HIS A 147 -20.92 -30.50 13.18
N GLU A 148 -21.57 -31.27 12.29
CA GLU A 148 -23.02 -31.30 12.03
C GLU A 148 -23.57 -30.43 10.89
N GLU A 149 -23.03 -30.50 9.67
CA GLU A 149 -23.85 -30.27 8.45
C GLU A 149 -23.36 -31.15 7.28
N GLY A 150 -23.04 -32.43 7.54
CA GLY A 150 -22.54 -33.35 6.51
C GLY A 150 -22.93 -34.82 6.63
N GLU A 151 -23.72 -35.20 7.65
CA GLU A 151 -24.32 -36.54 7.68
C GLU A 151 -25.70 -36.44 7.01
N PHE A 152 -25.68 -36.45 5.68
CA PHE A 152 -26.85 -36.91 4.93
C PHE A 152 -27.06 -38.36 5.36
N ILE A 153 -28.07 -38.58 6.20
CA ILE A 153 -28.57 -39.91 6.53
C ILE A 153 -29.00 -40.55 5.21
N THR A 154 -28.11 -41.35 4.63
CA THR A 154 -28.48 -42.50 3.82
C THR A 154 -28.85 -43.62 4.79
N GLU A 155 -29.92 -44.35 4.48
CA GLU A 155 -30.58 -45.44 5.24
C GLU A 155 -31.63 -44.91 6.24
N PHE A 156 -32.94 -44.98 6.00
CA PHE A 156 -33.78 -46.01 5.37
C PHE A 156 -34.93 -45.40 4.56
#